data_AF-A0A0G1RTX4-F1
#
_entry.id   AF-A0A0G1RTX4-F1
#
_cell.length_a   1.000
_cell.length_b   1.000
_cell.length_c   1.000
_cell.angle_alpha   90.00
_cell.angle_beta   90.00
_cell.angle_gamma   90.00
#
_symmetry.space_group_name_H-M   'P 1'
#
loop_
_entity.id
_entity.type
_entity.pdbx_description
1 polymer ?
#
loop_
_entity_poly.entity_id
_entity_poly.type
_entity_poly.pdbx_seq_one_letter_code
_entity_poly.pdbx_strand_id
1 'polypeptide(L)'
;MQYLNDEQNYVDRYDLHTIEECLDTVKMFQDIYKTSLTSEELKDISQEVKSHDANLMLHRTLFTIKGKRYEKKQETIQKWMEEDKLKQDKQDHTPIPEGIVCPLCGGSMSFNSSKHLDYSYDNPIMRMMFLFKCSKCEKQQWVYDDNEIRLSKPDLCPKCKEEMDIKATRKGKVITWKHKCKACGYTKTEIEDLAKHDEEHKKWEEEQKKKEEEGKKLLEKYRGEFCLNEKDGIEHVETLEAMEVGHEVYEEEKQKYDDKAYQTAVNLKRLTVLEIEKLLTEKLEKEKYVKFTLDKPDMGRFVTIPFNVLDANSTRNPNISEATLKKLLKDTLEDTNWRLMSDGIRYRLGYLSGTLKAYEQEEDLLELVGAKKEVKTPKSNSDSEKRAKYMSHNLVQLARMSGEFDGIEATRKRRLEKEPEGFYLDDGKGPYTCGICGEYYYGKDIWWTLNGLWCRDCWNNIKEGVIPPLKHRHDDKSNWFERLQITSNHGVHPSSIKKLRREGLLHGRDLKRKDGTVYYTVSLVSENQEFLKKYPKQKSKIQMSIADSKGNKINL
;
A
#
# COMPACT_ATOMS: atom_id res chain seq x y z
N MET A 1 -34.47 -14.34 33.05
CA MET A 1 -33.33 -13.60 32.48
C MET A 1 -33.68 -13.33 31.03
N GLN A 2 -33.50 -12.09 30.58
CA GLN A 2 -33.75 -11.70 29.20
C GLN A 2 -32.39 -11.59 28.50
N TYR A 3 -32.23 -12.32 27.40
CA TYR A 3 -31.02 -12.35 26.59
C TYR A 3 -31.19 -11.53 25.31
N LEU A 4 -32.36 -11.61 24.69
CA LEU A 4 -32.65 -10.88 23.45
C LEU A 4 -33.12 -9.45 23.74
N ASN A 5 -32.42 -8.48 23.16
CA ASN A 5 -32.77 -7.06 23.19
C ASN A 5 -33.36 -6.59 21.85
N ASP A 6 -33.77 -5.33 21.77
CA ASP A 6 -34.14 -4.71 20.49
C ASP A 6 -32.91 -4.46 19.61
N GLU A 7 -33.13 -4.34 18.29
CA GLU A 7 -32.06 -4.15 17.30
C GLU A 7 -31.20 -2.90 17.59
N GLN A 8 -31.80 -1.81 18.07
CA GLN A 8 -31.08 -0.57 18.34
C GLN A 8 -30.04 -0.76 19.45
N ASN A 9 -30.30 -1.62 20.43
CA ASN A 9 -29.32 -1.98 21.46
C ASN A 9 -28.03 -2.57 20.85
N TYR A 10 -28.17 -3.47 19.87
CA TYR A 10 -27.02 -4.09 19.18
C TYR A 10 -26.30 -3.09 18.28
N VAL A 11 -27.04 -2.22 17.58
CA VAL A 11 -26.48 -1.13 16.78
C VAL A 11 -25.68 -0.16 17.65
N ASP A 12 -26.23 0.28 18.77
CA ASP A 12 -25.56 1.17 19.74
C ASP A 12 -24.29 0.54 20.29
N ARG A 13 -24.33 -0.74 20.66
CA ARG A 13 -23.16 -1.48 21.11
C ARG A 13 -22.08 -1.56 20.02
N TYR A 14 -22.45 -1.86 18.78
CA TYR A 14 -21.50 -1.96 17.68
C TYR A 14 -20.85 -0.61 17.35
N ASP A 15 -21.65 0.45 17.32
CA ASP A 15 -21.19 1.81 17.05
C ASP A 15 -20.29 2.32 18.18
N LEU A 16 -20.63 2.02 19.44
CA LEU A 16 -19.81 2.42 20.58
C LEU A 16 -18.40 1.81 20.48
N HIS A 17 -18.30 0.51 20.18
CA HIS A 17 -17.01 -0.14 19.96
C HIS A 17 -16.23 0.46 18.78
N THR A 18 -16.92 0.88 17.72
CA THR A 18 -16.31 1.58 16.58
C THR A 18 -15.73 2.93 17.00
N ILE A 19 -16.48 3.68 17.81
CA ILE A 19 -16.06 4.98 18.35
C ILE A 19 -14.85 4.82 19.28
N GLU A 20 -14.90 3.85 20.19
CA GLU A 20 -13.79 3.54 21.12
C GLU A 20 -12.51 3.22 20.34
N GLU A 21 -12.58 2.34 19.33
CA GLU A 21 -11.44 1.98 18.49
C GLU A 21 -10.87 3.20 17.72
N CYS A 22 -11.74 4.08 17.21
CA CYS A 22 -11.32 5.31 16.55
C CYS A 22 -10.65 6.29 17.53
N LEU A 23 -11.19 6.45 18.74
CA LEU A 23 -10.63 7.33 19.76
C LEU A 23 -9.29 6.83 20.28
N ASP A 24 -9.14 5.53 20.47
CA ASP A 24 -7.86 4.91 20.85
C ASP A 24 -6.81 5.13 19.75
N THR A 25 -7.22 5.05 18.47
CA THR A 25 -6.36 5.36 17.33
C THR A 25 -5.94 6.84 17.34
N VAL A 26 -6.87 7.77 17.58
CA VAL A 26 -6.56 9.20 17.71
C VAL A 26 -5.53 9.43 18.83
N LYS A 27 -5.74 8.80 19.98
CA LYS A 27 -4.81 8.90 21.13
C LYS A 27 -3.43 8.34 20.79
N MET A 28 -3.37 7.20 20.11
CA MET A 28 -2.11 6.61 19.64
C MET A 28 -1.32 7.60 18.77
N PHE A 29 -1.96 8.20 17.76
CA PHE A 29 -1.28 9.17 16.89
C PHE A 29 -0.90 10.48 17.60
N GLN A 30 -1.69 10.92 18.59
CA GLN A 30 -1.30 12.05 19.45
C GLN A 30 -0.03 11.73 20.24
N ASP A 31 0.11 10.51 20.75
CA ASP A 31 1.30 10.10 21.51
C ASP A 31 2.52 9.89 20.60
N ILE A 32 2.32 9.36 19.38
CA ILE A 32 3.37 9.30 18.34
C ILE A 32 3.87 10.71 18.02
N TYR A 33 2.96 11.67 17.80
CA TYR A 33 3.33 13.06 17.53
C TYR A 33 4.13 13.66 18.70
N LYS A 34 3.65 13.54 19.96
CA LYS A 34 4.41 14.01 21.14
C LYS A 34 5.80 13.41 21.21
N THR A 35 5.92 12.11 20.97
CA THR A 35 7.21 11.40 20.96
C THR A 35 8.13 11.95 19.88
N SER A 36 7.59 12.21 18.67
CA SER A 36 8.35 12.78 17.54
C SER A 36 8.94 14.16 17.83
N LEU A 37 8.35 14.95 18.73
CA LEU A 37 8.86 16.26 19.14
C LEU A 37 10.13 16.16 19.99
N THR A 38 10.32 15.05 20.68
CA THR A 38 11.46 14.80 21.59
C THR A 38 12.49 13.82 21.02
N SER A 39 12.24 13.26 19.83
CA SER A 39 13.14 12.32 19.17
C SER A 39 14.37 13.00 18.58
N GLU A 40 15.55 12.50 18.95
CA GLU A 40 16.84 12.94 18.42
C GLU A 40 17.00 12.61 16.92
N GLU A 41 16.41 11.51 16.46
CA GLU A 41 16.45 11.07 15.06
C GLU A 41 15.65 12.00 14.13
N LEU A 42 14.65 12.70 14.68
CA LEU A 42 13.73 13.57 13.93
C LEU A 42 13.98 15.06 14.21
N LYS A 43 15.09 15.43 14.84
CA LYS A 43 15.36 16.82 15.26
C LYS A 43 15.43 17.81 14.09
N ASP A 44 15.84 17.35 12.91
CA ASP A 44 16.01 18.18 11.71
C ASP A 44 14.69 18.44 10.95
N ILE A 45 13.58 17.81 11.38
CA ILE A 45 12.26 17.99 10.79
C ILE A 45 11.48 19.04 11.58
N SER A 46 10.87 20.01 10.87
CA SER A 46 10.06 21.05 11.52
C SER A 46 8.82 20.47 12.20
N GLN A 47 8.34 21.16 13.24
CA GLN A 47 7.13 20.77 13.96
C GLN A 47 5.88 20.74 13.05
N GLU A 48 5.79 21.66 12.09
CA GLU A 48 4.69 21.72 11.13
C GLU A 48 4.63 20.47 10.26
N VAL A 49 5.79 20.01 9.75
CA VAL A 49 5.88 18.78 8.93
C VAL A 49 5.53 17.55 9.76
N LYS A 50 6.06 17.44 10.99
CA LYS A 50 5.71 16.34 11.92
C LYS A 50 4.20 16.27 12.19
N SER A 51 3.56 17.43 12.40
CA SER A 51 2.13 17.49 12.63
C SER A 51 1.33 17.14 11.38
N HIS A 52 1.76 17.60 10.21
CA HIS A 52 1.12 17.27 8.94
C HIS A 52 1.15 15.77 8.69
N ASP A 53 2.32 15.14 8.82
CA ASP A 53 2.51 13.70 8.58
C ASP A 53 1.71 12.85 9.58
N ALA A 54 1.72 13.22 10.87
CA ALA A 54 0.93 12.53 11.89
C ALA A 54 -0.59 12.60 11.59
N ASN A 55 -1.10 13.77 11.18
CA ASN A 55 -2.51 13.93 10.81
C ASN A 55 -2.86 13.15 9.53
N LEU A 56 -1.98 13.18 8.52
CA LEU A 56 -2.18 12.43 7.28
C LEU A 56 -2.29 10.93 7.56
N MET A 57 -1.40 10.38 8.40
CA MET A 57 -1.44 8.97 8.77
C MET A 57 -2.66 8.63 9.63
N LEU A 58 -3.02 9.49 10.60
CA LEU A 58 -4.24 9.33 11.39
C LEU A 58 -5.48 9.23 10.49
N HIS A 59 -5.65 10.16 9.55
CA HIS A 59 -6.82 10.15 8.66
C HIS A 59 -6.86 8.91 7.75
N ARG A 60 -5.71 8.44 7.25
CA ARG A 60 -5.63 7.20 6.47
C ARG A 60 -6.03 5.98 7.29
N THR A 61 -5.52 5.86 8.53
CA THR A 61 -5.86 4.75 9.42
C THR A 61 -7.33 4.78 9.80
N LEU A 62 -7.87 5.95 10.15
CA LEU A 62 -9.29 6.10 10.45
C LEU A 62 -10.16 5.75 9.24
N PHE A 63 -9.80 6.17 8.02
CA PHE A 63 -10.51 5.80 6.80
C PHE A 63 -10.64 4.28 6.66
N THR A 64 -9.54 3.55 6.86
CA THR A 64 -9.55 2.08 6.80
C THR A 64 -10.38 1.45 7.92
N ILE A 65 -10.24 1.90 9.17
CA ILE A 65 -11.02 1.35 10.30
C ILE A 65 -12.52 1.53 10.03
N LYS A 66 -12.95 2.76 9.71
CA LYS A 66 -14.35 3.08 9.44
C LYS A 66 -14.94 2.23 8.31
N GLY A 67 -14.22 2.08 7.20
CA GLY A 67 -14.65 1.25 6.07
C GLY A 67 -14.84 -0.21 6.46
N LYS A 68 -13.86 -0.82 7.16
CA LYS A 68 -13.94 -2.22 7.62
C LYS A 68 -15.02 -2.46 8.67
N ARG A 69 -15.24 -1.49 9.57
CA ARG A 69 -16.32 -1.55 10.56
C ARG A 69 -17.68 -1.46 9.88
N TYR A 70 -17.83 -0.60 8.86
CA TYR A 70 -19.05 -0.53 8.08
C TYR A 70 -19.35 -1.86 7.36
N GLU A 71 -18.37 -2.41 6.64
CA GLU A 71 -18.50 -3.68 5.90
C GLU A 71 -19.03 -4.83 6.77
N LYS A 72 -18.55 -4.94 8.02
CA LYS A 72 -18.90 -6.04 8.93
C LYS A 72 -20.09 -5.76 9.84
N LYS A 73 -20.65 -4.55 9.81
CA LYS A 73 -21.66 -4.10 10.78
C LYS A 73 -22.89 -4.98 10.80
N GLN A 74 -23.50 -5.19 9.63
CA GLN A 74 -24.75 -5.95 9.51
C GLN A 74 -24.56 -7.42 9.89
N GLU A 75 -23.52 -8.07 9.36
CA GLU A 75 -23.19 -9.46 9.69
C GLU A 75 -22.98 -9.65 11.21
N THR A 76 -22.24 -8.74 11.85
CA THR A 76 -21.95 -8.85 13.28
C THR A 76 -23.19 -8.67 14.13
N ILE A 77 -24.04 -7.68 13.80
CA ILE A 77 -25.29 -7.42 14.52
C ILE A 77 -26.24 -8.60 14.39
N GLN A 78 -26.43 -9.12 13.18
CA GLN A 78 -27.27 -10.30 12.93
C GLN A 78 -26.78 -11.51 13.74
N LYS A 79 -25.47 -11.77 13.71
CA LYS A 79 -24.87 -12.85 14.50
C LYS A 79 -25.15 -12.71 16.00
N TRP A 80 -24.98 -11.51 16.57
CA TRP A 80 -25.29 -11.28 17.99
C TRP A 80 -26.77 -11.48 18.31
N MET A 81 -27.67 -10.98 17.45
CA MET A 81 -29.10 -11.15 17.61
C MET A 81 -29.52 -12.62 17.51
N GLU A 82 -28.97 -13.38 16.57
CA GLU A 82 -29.25 -14.81 16.41
C GLU A 82 -28.75 -15.63 17.60
N GLU A 83 -27.54 -15.35 18.09
CA GLU A 83 -26.99 -15.99 19.29
C GLU A 83 -27.87 -15.73 20.52
N ASP A 84 -28.33 -14.49 20.72
CA ASP A 84 -29.18 -14.14 21.86
C ASP A 84 -30.62 -14.65 21.70
N LYS A 85 -31.14 -14.70 20.47
CA LYS A 85 -32.41 -15.36 20.18
C LYS A 85 -32.37 -16.84 20.52
N LEU A 86 -31.30 -17.54 20.15
CA LEU A 86 -31.12 -18.95 20.49
C LEU A 86 -31.11 -19.18 22.01
N LYS A 87 -30.42 -18.32 22.76
CA LYS A 87 -30.41 -18.36 24.24
C LYS A 87 -31.79 -18.08 24.82
N GLN A 88 -32.50 -17.08 24.28
CA GLN A 88 -33.84 -16.72 24.72
C GLN A 88 -34.84 -17.84 24.44
N ASP A 89 -34.82 -18.41 23.23
CA ASP A 89 -35.69 -19.52 22.83
C ASP A 89 -35.46 -20.74 23.71
N LYS A 90 -34.19 -21.07 24.00
CA LYS A 90 -33.83 -22.16 24.92
C LYS A 90 -34.32 -21.86 26.35
N GLN A 91 -34.16 -20.64 26.83
CA GLN A 91 -34.62 -20.24 28.16
C GLN A 91 -36.14 -20.31 28.29
N ASP A 92 -36.89 -19.90 27.27
CA ASP A 92 -38.35 -19.75 27.34
C ASP A 92 -39.09 -21.06 27.02
N HIS A 93 -38.64 -21.80 26.01
CA HIS A 93 -39.39 -22.93 25.45
C HIS A 93 -38.91 -24.30 25.94
N THR A 94 -37.79 -24.41 26.66
CA THR A 94 -37.34 -25.72 27.17
C THR A 94 -38.31 -26.25 28.24
N PRO A 95 -38.97 -27.40 28.02
CA PRO A 95 -39.92 -27.96 28.97
C PRO A 95 -39.21 -28.44 30.25
N ILE A 96 -39.97 -28.48 31.34
CA ILE A 96 -39.47 -29.00 32.61
C ILE A 96 -39.39 -30.54 32.51
N PRO A 97 -38.25 -31.15 32.87
CA PRO A 97 -38.10 -32.60 32.97
C PRO A 97 -39.16 -33.28 33.84
N GLU A 98 -39.73 -34.40 33.38
CA GLU A 98 -40.72 -35.20 34.12
C GLU A 98 -40.12 -36.49 34.69
N GLY A 99 -40.79 -37.08 35.68
CA GLY A 99 -40.41 -38.40 36.22
C GLY A 99 -39.12 -38.43 37.05
N ILE A 100 -38.63 -37.27 37.50
CA ILE A 100 -37.38 -37.18 38.26
C ILE A 100 -37.52 -37.80 39.65
N VAL A 101 -36.61 -38.72 39.98
CA VAL A 101 -36.55 -39.43 41.27
C VAL A 101 -35.31 -39.02 42.07
N CYS A 102 -35.43 -39.00 43.39
CA CYS A 102 -34.33 -38.65 44.27
C CYS A 102 -33.29 -39.79 44.31
N PRO A 103 -32.01 -39.53 44.01
CA PRO A 103 -30.97 -40.55 44.00
C PRO A 103 -30.67 -41.15 45.39
N LEU A 104 -31.09 -40.49 46.48
CA LEU A 104 -30.86 -40.98 47.84
C LEU A 104 -31.98 -41.87 48.38
N CYS A 105 -33.24 -41.54 48.10
CA CYS A 105 -34.39 -42.19 48.76
C CYS A 105 -35.46 -42.72 47.78
N GLY A 106 -35.25 -42.56 46.47
CA GLY A 106 -36.19 -43.00 45.43
C GLY A 106 -37.56 -42.30 45.44
N GLY A 107 -37.73 -41.24 46.26
CA GLY A 107 -38.94 -40.43 46.26
C GLY A 107 -39.06 -39.56 45.01
N SER A 108 -40.29 -39.23 44.60
CA SER A 108 -40.52 -38.26 43.52
C SER A 108 -39.97 -36.89 43.89
N MET A 109 -39.47 -36.17 42.88
CA MET A 109 -39.00 -34.80 43.01
C MET A 109 -39.90 -33.86 42.22
N SER A 110 -40.17 -32.68 42.76
CA SER A 110 -40.94 -31.62 42.11
C SER A 110 -40.06 -30.42 41.77
N PHE A 111 -40.39 -29.71 40.69
CA PHE A 111 -39.69 -28.50 40.29
C PHE A 111 -39.76 -27.42 41.39
N ASN A 112 -38.61 -26.83 41.72
CA ASN A 112 -38.42 -25.85 42.78
C ASN A 112 -38.13 -24.46 42.20
N SER A 113 -39.04 -24.00 41.32
CA SER A 113 -39.18 -22.66 40.72
C SER A 113 -37.96 -22.04 40.01
N SER A 114 -36.80 -22.67 40.05
CA SER A 114 -35.54 -22.12 39.56
C SER A 114 -35.04 -22.92 38.37
N LYS A 115 -34.85 -22.23 37.24
CA LYS A 115 -34.18 -22.76 36.04
C LYS A 115 -33.05 -21.83 35.62
N HIS A 116 -31.99 -22.38 35.07
CA HIS A 116 -30.80 -21.64 34.66
C HIS A 116 -30.26 -22.22 33.35
N LEU A 117 -29.85 -21.35 32.43
CA LEU A 117 -29.16 -21.74 31.22
C LEU A 117 -27.67 -21.91 31.54
N ASP A 118 -27.18 -23.14 31.46
CA ASP A 118 -25.77 -23.49 31.58
C ASP A 118 -25.09 -23.25 30.23
N TYR A 119 -24.39 -22.13 30.12
CA TYR A 119 -23.61 -21.77 28.94
C TYR A 119 -22.38 -20.97 29.36
N SER A 120 -21.20 -21.41 28.94
CA SER A 120 -19.95 -20.70 29.21
C SER A 120 -19.00 -20.84 28.02
N TYR A 121 -18.00 -19.96 27.94
CA TYR A 121 -16.98 -20.05 26.90
C TYR A 121 -16.24 -21.40 26.91
N ASP A 122 -15.98 -21.95 28.10
CA ASP A 122 -15.28 -23.22 28.29
C ASP A 122 -16.17 -24.46 28.07
N ASN A 123 -17.50 -24.27 28.03
CA ASN A 123 -18.47 -25.31 27.73
C ASN A 123 -19.54 -24.77 26.78
N PRO A 124 -19.32 -24.86 25.45
CA PRO A 124 -20.19 -24.26 24.45
C PRO A 124 -21.54 -25.00 24.31
N ILE A 125 -21.76 -26.08 25.06
CA ILE A 125 -23.01 -26.84 25.02
C ILE A 125 -24.06 -26.09 25.86
N MET A 126 -25.04 -25.49 25.20
CA MET A 126 -26.19 -24.86 25.86
C MET A 126 -27.14 -25.90 26.44
N ARG A 127 -27.15 -26.04 27.77
CA ARG A 127 -28.04 -26.95 28.50
C ARG A 127 -28.89 -26.17 29.48
N MET A 128 -30.15 -26.55 29.64
CA MET A 128 -31.00 -25.95 30.67
C MET A 128 -30.95 -26.82 31.92
N MET A 129 -30.65 -26.22 33.06
CA MET A 129 -30.73 -26.91 34.34
C MET A 129 -31.91 -26.42 35.17
N PHE A 130 -32.59 -27.35 35.81
CA PHE A 130 -33.77 -27.15 36.63
C PHE A 130 -33.48 -27.62 38.05
N LEU A 131 -33.84 -26.81 39.03
CA LEU A 131 -33.72 -27.17 40.44
C LEU A 131 -34.95 -27.98 40.86
N PHE A 132 -34.75 -29.22 41.27
CA PHE A 132 -35.79 -30.08 41.82
C PHE A 132 -35.64 -30.23 43.33
N LYS A 133 -36.76 -30.35 44.06
CA LYS A 133 -36.79 -30.64 45.50
C LYS A 133 -37.51 -31.97 45.74
N CYS A 134 -36.90 -32.86 46.53
CA CYS A 134 -37.51 -34.13 46.89
C CYS A 134 -38.59 -33.95 47.94
N SER A 135 -39.77 -34.53 47.72
CA SER A 135 -40.90 -34.45 48.66
C SER A 135 -40.70 -35.24 49.95
N LYS A 136 -39.82 -36.25 49.95
CA LYS A 136 -39.57 -37.14 51.11
C LYS A 136 -38.43 -36.68 52.02
N CYS A 137 -37.30 -36.26 51.44
CA CYS A 137 -36.08 -35.95 52.20
C CYS A 137 -35.63 -34.49 52.05
N GLU A 138 -36.42 -33.66 51.39
CA GLU A 138 -36.15 -32.23 51.11
C GLU A 138 -34.87 -31.91 50.34
N LYS A 139 -34.07 -32.92 49.97
CA LYS A 139 -32.86 -32.74 49.18
C LYS A 139 -33.18 -32.08 47.84
N GLN A 140 -32.37 -31.08 47.48
CA GLN A 140 -32.44 -30.41 46.20
C GLN A 140 -31.40 -30.98 45.23
N GLN A 141 -31.73 -30.99 43.95
CA GLN A 141 -30.86 -31.48 42.90
C GLN A 141 -31.05 -30.67 41.62
N TRP A 142 -29.95 -30.25 41.01
CA TRP A 142 -29.96 -29.69 39.65
C TRP A 142 -30.00 -30.85 38.64
N VAL A 143 -30.93 -30.76 37.69
CA VAL A 143 -31.16 -31.74 36.63
C VAL A 143 -31.18 -31.01 35.30
N TYR A 144 -30.46 -31.52 34.31
CA TYR A 144 -30.42 -30.99 32.96
C TYR A 144 -31.69 -31.35 32.17
N ASP A 145 -31.89 -30.69 31.03
CA ASP A 145 -33.05 -30.84 30.14
C ASP A 145 -33.14 -32.21 29.44
N ASP A 146 -32.09 -33.02 29.51
CA ASP A 146 -32.03 -34.42 29.07
C ASP A 146 -32.12 -35.42 30.23
N ASN A 147 -32.58 -34.96 31.40
CA ASN A 147 -32.71 -35.72 32.65
C ASN A 147 -31.37 -36.12 33.30
N GLU A 148 -30.22 -35.67 32.80
CA GLU A 148 -28.95 -35.92 33.48
C GLU A 148 -28.86 -35.13 34.78
N ILE A 149 -28.45 -35.80 35.86
CA ILE A 149 -28.25 -35.15 37.15
C ILE A 149 -26.92 -34.41 37.13
N ARG A 150 -26.92 -33.11 37.48
CA ARG A 150 -25.68 -32.34 37.61
C ARG A 150 -24.85 -32.89 38.77
N LEU A 151 -23.72 -33.50 38.44
CA LEU A 151 -22.72 -33.93 39.42
C LEU A 151 -21.76 -32.78 39.69
N SER A 152 -21.71 -32.32 40.93
CA SER A 152 -20.68 -31.37 41.36
C SER A 152 -19.35 -32.11 41.42
N LYS A 153 -18.28 -31.51 40.87
CA LYS A 153 -16.94 -32.07 41.03
C LYS A 153 -16.57 -32.03 42.52
N PRO A 154 -16.02 -33.11 43.09
CA PRO A 154 -15.61 -33.12 44.49
C PRO A 154 -14.44 -32.15 44.72
N ASP A 155 -14.42 -31.49 45.86
CA ASP A 155 -13.27 -30.66 46.25
C ASP A 155 -12.10 -31.57 46.64
N LEU A 156 -11.03 -31.50 45.86
CA LEU A 156 -9.82 -32.28 46.12
C LEU A 156 -8.89 -31.54 47.08
N CYS A 157 -8.25 -32.29 47.97
CA CYS A 157 -7.28 -31.74 48.90
C CYS A 157 -6.06 -31.19 48.16
N PRO A 158 -5.63 -29.94 48.39
CA PRO A 158 -4.48 -29.36 47.71
C PRO A 158 -3.16 -30.08 48.03
N LYS A 159 -3.10 -30.84 49.14
CA LYS A 159 -1.89 -31.57 49.56
C LYS A 159 -1.80 -32.99 49.02
N CYS A 160 -2.90 -33.76 49.09
CA CYS A 160 -2.88 -35.18 48.76
C CYS A 160 -3.85 -35.58 47.66
N LYS A 161 -4.59 -34.61 47.07
CA LYS A 161 -5.57 -34.79 46.00
C LYS A 161 -6.76 -35.71 46.34
N GLU A 162 -6.88 -36.16 47.58
CA GLU A 162 -8.04 -36.91 48.08
C GLU A 162 -9.26 -36.00 48.30
N GLU A 163 -10.45 -36.55 48.13
CA GLU A 163 -11.73 -35.85 48.34
C GLU A 163 -11.84 -35.30 49.78
N MET A 164 -12.30 -34.05 49.90
CA MET A 164 -12.47 -33.37 51.18
C MET A 164 -13.91 -33.42 51.68
N ASP A 165 -14.08 -33.58 52.99
CA ASP A 165 -15.37 -33.34 53.62
C ASP A 165 -15.60 -31.83 53.72
N ILE A 166 -16.74 -31.35 53.20
CA ILE A 166 -17.13 -29.95 53.29
C ILE A 166 -18.34 -29.83 54.21
N LYS A 167 -18.28 -28.92 55.18
CA LYS A 167 -19.44 -28.53 56.00
C LYS A 167 -19.68 -27.04 55.90
N ALA A 168 -20.86 -26.67 55.42
CA ALA A 168 -21.33 -25.29 55.41
C ALA A 168 -22.16 -25.01 56.67
N THR A 169 -21.95 -23.86 57.29
CA THR A 169 -22.84 -23.32 58.33
C THR A 169 -23.20 -21.89 57.97
N ARG A 170 -24.49 -21.54 58.03
CA ARG A 170 -24.98 -20.20 57.72
C ARG A 170 -25.49 -19.52 58.98
N LYS A 171 -25.03 -18.30 59.24
CA LYS A 171 -25.55 -17.41 60.29
C LYS A 171 -25.89 -16.06 59.67
N GLY A 172 -27.17 -15.82 59.43
CA GLY A 172 -27.62 -14.62 58.74
C GLY A 172 -27.04 -14.53 57.32
N LYS A 173 -26.25 -13.46 57.08
CA LYS A 173 -25.56 -13.19 55.81
C LYS A 173 -24.15 -13.78 55.73
N VAL A 174 -23.66 -14.48 56.76
CA VAL A 174 -22.32 -15.10 56.72
C VAL A 174 -22.46 -16.60 56.53
N ILE A 175 -21.83 -17.14 55.50
CA ILE A 175 -21.68 -18.57 55.26
C ILE A 175 -20.23 -18.96 55.59
N THR A 176 -20.05 -19.97 56.42
CA THR A 176 -18.73 -20.51 56.76
C THR A 176 -18.62 -21.94 56.25
N TRP A 177 -17.73 -22.17 55.30
CA TRP A 177 -17.40 -23.46 54.72
C TRP A 177 -16.16 -24.01 55.43
N LYS A 178 -16.26 -25.21 56.01
CA LYS A 178 -15.14 -25.91 56.64
C LYS A 178 -14.82 -27.14 55.80
N HIS A 179 -13.66 -27.11 55.17
CA HIS A 179 -13.12 -28.22 54.38
C HIS A 179 -12.16 -29.00 55.27
N LYS A 180 -12.33 -30.32 55.35
CA LYS A 180 -11.48 -31.22 56.11
C LYS A 180 -11.10 -32.42 55.26
N CYS A 181 -9.81 -32.62 55.03
CA CYS A 181 -9.30 -33.84 54.43
C CYS A 181 -9.08 -34.90 55.52
N LYS A 182 -9.77 -36.04 55.43
CA LYS A 182 -9.59 -37.17 56.36
C LYS A 182 -8.25 -37.88 56.16
N ALA A 183 -7.69 -37.87 54.94
CA ALA A 183 -6.47 -38.61 54.58
C ALA A 183 -5.19 -37.96 55.12
N CYS A 184 -5.05 -36.63 55.03
CA CYS A 184 -3.85 -35.91 55.47
C CYS A 184 -4.10 -34.91 56.60
N GLY A 185 -5.33 -34.82 57.12
CA GLY A 185 -5.70 -33.92 58.21
C GLY A 185 -5.78 -32.44 57.84
N TYR A 186 -5.62 -32.07 56.56
CA TYR A 186 -5.73 -30.69 56.11
C TYR A 186 -7.10 -30.07 56.44
N THR A 187 -7.11 -28.85 56.95
CA THR A 187 -8.34 -28.09 57.21
C THR A 187 -8.27 -26.69 56.63
N LYS A 188 -9.33 -26.27 55.93
CA LYS A 188 -9.52 -24.90 55.43
C LYS A 188 -10.85 -24.38 55.93
N THR A 189 -10.89 -23.12 56.38
CA THR A 189 -12.16 -22.43 56.65
C THR A 189 -12.28 -21.29 55.67
N GLU A 190 -13.35 -21.27 54.89
CA GLU A 190 -13.71 -20.17 54.01
C GLU A 190 -14.93 -19.46 54.59
N ILE A 191 -14.90 -18.14 54.57
CA ILE A 191 -15.99 -17.31 55.08
C ILE A 191 -16.46 -16.44 53.92
N GLU A 192 -17.73 -16.60 53.58
CA GLU A 192 -18.41 -15.82 52.57
C GLU A 192 -19.38 -14.88 53.26
N ASP A 193 -19.11 -13.58 53.16
CA ASP A 193 -19.95 -12.52 53.73
C ASP A 193 -20.85 -11.94 52.64
N LEU A 194 -22.11 -12.38 52.63
CA LEU A 194 -23.10 -11.94 51.67
C LEU A 194 -23.43 -10.44 51.83
N ALA A 195 -23.22 -9.83 53.01
CA ALA A 195 -23.44 -8.39 53.17
C ALA A 195 -22.37 -7.59 52.43
N LYS A 196 -21.12 -8.02 52.53
CA LYS A 196 -20.01 -7.44 51.76
C LYS A 196 -20.20 -7.66 50.26
N HIS A 197 -20.63 -8.85 49.86
CA HIS A 197 -20.96 -9.15 48.47
C HIS A 197 -22.09 -8.23 47.94
N ASP A 198 -23.15 -7.99 48.73
CA ASP A 198 -24.23 -7.08 48.36
C ASP A 198 -23.71 -5.64 48.14
N GLU A 199 -22.79 -5.17 48.99
CA GLU A 199 -22.16 -3.84 48.83
C GLU A 199 -21.26 -3.77 47.59
N GLU A 200 -20.47 -4.80 47.33
CA GLU A 200 -19.63 -4.91 46.13
C GLU A 200 -20.49 -4.97 44.85
N HIS A 201 -21.60 -5.71 44.88
CA HIS A 201 -22.55 -5.77 43.77
C HIS A 201 -23.18 -4.40 43.49
N LYS A 202 -23.57 -3.64 44.52
CA LYS A 202 -24.08 -2.28 44.34
C LYS A 202 -23.06 -1.34 43.69
N LYS A 203 -21.79 -1.40 44.12
CA LYS A 203 -20.70 -0.63 43.49
C LYS A 203 -20.54 -1.01 42.03
N TRP A 204 -20.57 -2.31 41.73
CA TRP A 204 -20.52 -2.81 40.36
C TRP A 204 -21.69 -2.28 39.51
N GLU A 205 -22.92 -2.29 40.04
CA GLU A 205 -24.10 -1.72 39.36
C GLU A 205 -23.97 -0.21 39.10
N GLU A 206 -23.44 0.55 40.07
CA GLU A 206 -23.16 1.98 39.92
C GLU A 206 -22.11 2.24 38.83
N GLU A 207 -21.04 1.43 38.80
CA GLU A 207 -20.01 1.50 37.77
C GLU A 207 -20.56 1.15 36.37
N GLN A 208 -21.42 0.13 36.24
CA GLN A 208 -22.06 -0.20 34.97
C GLN A 208 -22.95 0.94 34.48
N LYS A 209 -23.79 1.51 35.36
CA LYS A 209 -24.63 2.66 35.00
C LYS A 209 -23.79 3.85 34.52
N LYS A 210 -22.68 4.13 35.19
CA LYS A 210 -21.76 5.19 34.78
C LYS A 210 -21.16 4.90 33.40
N LYS A 211 -20.74 3.67 33.13
CA LYS A 211 -20.23 3.26 31.81
C LYS A 211 -21.29 3.38 30.72
N GLU A 212 -22.53 2.98 31.00
CA GLU A 212 -23.65 3.15 30.06
C GLU A 212 -23.92 4.62 29.75
N GLU A 213 -23.90 5.49 30.76
CA GLU A 213 -24.04 6.93 30.57
C GLU A 213 -22.89 7.55 29.78
N GLU A 214 -21.65 7.13 30.05
CA GLU A 214 -20.47 7.54 29.28
C GLU A 214 -20.56 7.06 27.82
N GLY A 215 -20.97 5.81 27.59
CA GLY A 215 -21.19 5.26 26.26
C GLY A 215 -22.25 6.03 25.47
N LYS A 216 -23.37 6.41 26.11
CA LYS A 216 -24.41 7.26 25.49
C LYS A 216 -23.85 8.63 25.08
N LYS A 217 -23.04 9.26 25.93
CA LYS A 217 -22.37 10.54 25.61
C LYS A 217 -21.41 10.40 24.43
N LEU A 218 -20.67 9.30 24.36
CA LEU A 218 -19.76 9.02 23.24
C LEU A 218 -20.53 8.82 21.94
N LEU A 219 -21.61 8.04 21.96
CA LEU A 219 -22.48 7.84 20.81
C LEU A 219 -23.05 9.16 20.30
N GLU A 220 -23.63 9.98 21.18
CA GLU A 220 -24.20 11.28 20.80
C GLU A 220 -23.15 12.20 20.15
N LYS A 221 -21.93 12.20 20.68
CA LYS A 221 -20.87 13.10 20.24
C LYS A 221 -20.18 12.65 18.94
N TYR A 222 -19.92 11.35 18.79
CA TYR A 222 -18.97 10.86 17.78
C TYR A 222 -19.58 9.91 16.75
N ARG A 223 -20.83 9.47 16.90
CA ARG A 223 -21.47 8.54 15.95
C ARG A 223 -21.45 9.08 14.53
N GLY A 224 -21.83 10.35 14.32
CA GLY A 224 -21.82 10.97 12.99
C GLY A 224 -20.41 11.18 12.40
N GLU A 225 -19.37 11.17 13.22
CA GLU A 225 -17.98 11.35 12.78
C GLU A 225 -17.30 10.01 12.46
N PHE A 226 -17.53 8.98 13.27
CA PHE A 226 -16.82 7.70 13.18
C PHE A 226 -17.65 6.56 12.58
N CYS A 227 -18.97 6.58 12.68
CA CYS A 227 -19.82 5.55 12.09
C CYS A 227 -20.35 6.04 10.74
N LEU A 228 -19.95 5.36 9.67
CA LEU A 228 -20.37 5.72 8.31
C LEU A 228 -21.87 5.48 8.12
N ASN A 229 -22.52 6.39 7.40
CA ASN A 229 -23.85 6.15 6.85
C ASN A 229 -23.74 5.23 5.61
N GLU A 230 -24.87 4.81 5.07
CA GLU A 230 -24.91 3.85 3.97
C GLU A 230 -24.16 4.32 2.73
N LYS A 231 -24.36 5.58 2.32
CA LYS A 231 -23.72 6.15 1.13
C LYS A 231 -22.20 6.23 1.32
N ASP A 232 -21.76 6.85 2.42
CA ASP A 232 -20.33 7.05 2.69
C ASP A 232 -19.64 5.71 2.95
N GLY A 233 -20.35 4.75 3.55
CA GLY A 233 -19.89 3.39 3.79
C GLY A 233 -19.61 2.62 2.51
N ILE A 234 -20.55 2.65 1.55
CA ILE A 234 -20.35 2.05 0.23
C ILE A 234 -19.15 2.67 -0.46
N GLU A 235 -19.05 4.00 -0.49
CA GLU A 235 -17.93 4.70 -1.13
C GLU A 235 -16.58 4.35 -0.49
N HIS A 236 -16.52 4.23 0.85
CA HIS A 236 -15.32 3.80 1.56
C HIS A 236 -14.91 2.37 1.19
N VAL A 237 -15.86 1.44 1.20
CA VAL A 237 -15.61 0.05 0.83
C VAL A 237 -15.09 -0.02 -0.60
N GLU A 238 -15.80 0.59 -1.56
CA GLU A 238 -15.37 0.59 -2.97
C GLU A 238 -13.98 1.21 -3.17
N THR A 239 -13.67 2.27 -2.42
CA THR A 239 -12.35 2.89 -2.45
C THR A 239 -11.26 1.96 -1.92
N LEU A 240 -11.49 1.28 -0.79
CA LEU A 240 -10.55 0.31 -0.23
C LEU A 240 -10.33 -0.87 -1.19
N GLU A 241 -11.41 -1.38 -1.77
CA GLU A 241 -11.34 -2.44 -2.78
C GLU A 241 -10.55 -2.02 -4.02
N ALA A 242 -10.76 -0.80 -4.51
CA ALA A 242 -10.00 -0.25 -5.62
C ALA A 242 -8.53 -0.03 -5.27
N MET A 243 -8.20 0.35 -4.03
CA MET A 243 -6.81 0.47 -3.57
C MET A 243 -6.10 -0.88 -3.53
N GLU A 244 -6.78 -1.95 -3.09
CA GLU A 244 -6.23 -3.31 -3.10
C GLU A 244 -5.90 -3.77 -4.53
N VAL A 245 -6.84 -3.61 -5.46
CA VAL A 245 -6.60 -3.92 -6.89
C VAL A 245 -5.50 -3.03 -7.46
N GLY A 246 -5.48 -1.74 -7.09
CA GLY A 246 -4.47 -0.78 -7.50
C GLY A 246 -3.07 -1.20 -7.07
N HIS A 247 -2.91 -1.68 -5.84
CA HIS A 247 -1.63 -2.17 -5.33
C HIS A 247 -1.10 -3.37 -6.14
N GLU A 248 -1.97 -4.33 -6.48
CA GLU A 248 -1.58 -5.47 -7.32
C GLU A 248 -1.14 -5.03 -8.71
N VAL A 249 -1.92 -4.15 -9.35
CA VAL A 249 -1.58 -3.60 -10.67
C VAL A 249 -0.27 -2.82 -10.62
N TYR A 250 -0.02 -2.04 -9.57
CA TYR A 250 1.25 -1.34 -9.37
C TYR A 250 2.44 -2.31 -9.33
N GLU A 251 2.35 -3.36 -8.52
CA GLU A 251 3.43 -4.35 -8.40
C GLU A 251 3.65 -5.13 -9.71
N GLU A 252 2.57 -5.51 -10.40
CA GLU A 252 2.63 -6.16 -11.70
C GLU A 252 3.35 -5.29 -12.74
N GLU A 253 2.95 -4.02 -12.87
CA GLU A 253 3.56 -3.10 -13.81
C GLU A 253 5.04 -2.87 -13.51
N LYS A 254 5.38 -2.67 -12.24
CA LYS A 254 6.76 -2.48 -11.78
C LYS A 254 7.63 -3.70 -12.09
N GLN A 255 7.13 -4.91 -11.85
CA GLN A 255 7.86 -6.16 -12.09
C GLN A 255 8.19 -6.40 -13.56
N LYS A 256 7.40 -5.87 -14.51
CA LYS A 256 7.72 -5.98 -15.96
C LYS A 256 9.12 -5.45 -16.26
N TYR A 257 9.56 -4.44 -15.53
CA TYR A 257 10.86 -3.80 -15.71
C TYR A 257 12.02 -4.58 -15.07
N ASP A 258 11.73 -5.51 -14.16
CA ASP A 258 12.71 -6.37 -13.50
C ASP A 258 13.01 -7.65 -14.28
N ASP A 259 12.24 -7.94 -15.33
CA ASP A 259 12.52 -9.07 -16.22
C ASP A 259 13.86 -8.86 -16.95
N LYS A 260 14.72 -9.88 -16.90
CA LYS A 260 15.98 -9.93 -17.64
C LYS A 260 15.76 -9.72 -19.14
N ALA A 261 14.63 -10.19 -19.67
CA ALA A 261 14.25 -9.95 -21.05
C ALA A 261 13.94 -8.47 -21.29
N TYR A 262 13.23 -7.79 -20.38
CA TYR A 262 13.01 -6.35 -20.46
C TYR A 262 14.31 -5.55 -20.49
N GLN A 263 15.23 -5.86 -19.58
CA GLN A 263 16.55 -5.22 -19.58
C GLN A 263 17.32 -5.46 -20.88
N THR A 264 17.19 -6.64 -21.47
CA THR A 264 17.86 -6.95 -22.75
C THR A 264 17.22 -6.16 -23.89
N ALA A 265 15.89 -6.06 -23.94
CA ALA A 265 15.16 -5.32 -24.95
C ALA A 265 15.44 -3.81 -24.92
N VAL A 266 15.50 -3.20 -23.72
CA VAL A 266 15.81 -1.78 -23.56
C VAL A 266 17.23 -1.42 -23.97
N ASN A 267 18.17 -2.36 -23.84
CA ASN A 267 19.56 -2.17 -24.24
C ASN A 267 19.82 -2.37 -25.75
N LEU A 268 18.81 -2.79 -26.53
CA LEU A 268 18.96 -2.92 -27.99
C LEU A 268 19.10 -1.56 -28.66
N LYS A 269 20.08 -1.43 -29.55
CA LYS A 269 20.26 -0.24 -30.38
C LYS A 269 19.12 -0.13 -31.38
N ARG A 270 18.37 0.97 -31.32
CA ARG A 270 17.29 1.29 -32.25
C ARG A 270 17.86 2.02 -33.47
N LEU A 271 18.33 1.26 -34.44
CA LEU A 271 18.95 1.81 -35.64
C LEU A 271 17.89 2.16 -36.68
N THR A 272 18.02 3.33 -37.28
CA THR A 272 17.27 3.73 -38.47
C THR A 272 17.76 2.97 -39.71
N VAL A 273 16.99 3.04 -40.80
CA VAL A 273 17.37 2.42 -42.09
C VAL A 273 18.74 2.91 -42.59
N LEU A 274 19.05 4.18 -42.41
CA LEU A 274 20.34 4.76 -42.83
C LEU A 274 21.50 4.27 -41.95
N GLU A 275 21.26 4.09 -40.65
CA GLU A 275 22.28 3.61 -39.71
C GLU A 275 22.56 2.13 -39.93
N ILE A 276 21.53 1.32 -40.20
CA ILE A 276 21.71 -0.11 -40.47
C ILE A 276 22.39 -0.36 -41.81
N GLU A 277 22.08 0.43 -42.84
CA GLU A 277 22.75 0.35 -44.14
C GLU A 277 24.26 0.62 -43.99
N LYS A 278 24.62 1.67 -43.26
CA LYS A 278 26.03 2.00 -42.97
C LYS A 278 26.72 0.89 -42.18
N LEU A 279 26.10 0.42 -41.10
CA LEU A 279 26.67 -0.63 -40.24
C LEU A 279 26.92 -1.93 -41.01
N LEU A 280 25.93 -2.37 -41.80
CA LEU A 280 26.05 -3.60 -42.58
C LEU A 280 27.07 -3.44 -43.70
N THR A 281 27.09 -2.33 -44.43
CA THR A 281 28.05 -2.10 -45.51
C THR A 281 29.48 -2.22 -44.99
N GLU A 282 29.82 -1.55 -43.88
CA GLU A 282 31.15 -1.59 -43.29
C GLU A 282 31.58 -3.00 -42.85
N LYS A 283 30.64 -3.81 -42.35
CA LYS A 283 30.90 -5.17 -41.87
C LYS A 283 30.98 -6.18 -43.01
N LEU A 284 30.12 -6.06 -44.01
CA LEU A 284 30.02 -6.96 -45.16
C LEU A 284 31.24 -6.84 -46.08
N GLU A 285 31.73 -5.63 -46.34
CA GLU A 285 32.88 -5.40 -47.20
C GLU A 285 34.17 -6.05 -46.68
N LYS A 286 34.35 -6.09 -45.36
CA LYS A 286 35.49 -6.77 -44.71
C LYS A 286 35.51 -8.27 -45.00
N GLU A 287 34.35 -8.87 -45.22
CA GLU A 287 34.17 -10.28 -45.56
C GLU A 287 34.02 -10.54 -47.07
N LYS A 288 34.37 -9.55 -47.91
CA LYS A 288 34.28 -9.57 -49.39
C LYS A 288 32.87 -9.68 -49.95
N TYR A 289 31.86 -9.32 -49.16
CA TYR A 289 30.51 -9.07 -49.68
C TYR A 289 30.41 -7.60 -50.08
N VAL A 290 30.23 -7.35 -51.38
CA VAL A 290 30.29 -6.00 -51.98
C VAL A 290 28.95 -5.62 -52.59
N LYS A 291 28.76 -4.31 -52.83
CA LYS A 291 27.53 -3.76 -53.43
C LYS A 291 26.27 -4.14 -52.64
N PHE A 292 26.35 -4.01 -51.32
CA PHE A 292 25.16 -4.15 -50.47
C PHE A 292 24.17 -3.02 -50.80
N THR A 293 22.91 -3.38 -51.03
CA THR A 293 21.83 -2.42 -51.32
C THR A 293 20.55 -2.86 -50.65
N LEU A 294 19.82 -1.89 -50.09
CA LEU A 294 18.47 -2.08 -49.58
C LEU A 294 17.45 -1.69 -50.66
N ASP A 295 16.42 -2.52 -50.84
CA ASP A 295 15.31 -2.25 -51.74
C ASP A 295 14.21 -1.43 -51.02
N LYS A 296 13.04 -1.29 -51.65
CA LYS A 296 11.92 -0.56 -51.08
C LYS A 296 11.41 -1.25 -49.79
N PRO A 297 11.24 -0.50 -48.69
CA PRO A 297 10.67 -1.04 -47.46
C PRO A 297 9.17 -1.32 -47.62
N ASP A 298 8.70 -2.39 -47.01
CA ASP A 298 7.29 -2.64 -46.74
C ASP A 298 6.95 -2.19 -45.31
N MET A 299 5.95 -1.31 -45.20
CA MET A 299 5.55 -0.61 -43.97
C MET A 299 4.28 -1.25 -43.39
N GLY A 300 4.33 -2.56 -43.14
CA GLY A 300 3.25 -3.31 -42.50
C GLY A 300 3.26 -3.15 -40.97
N ARG A 301 2.84 -4.20 -40.23
CA ARG A 301 2.99 -4.24 -38.75
C ARG A 301 4.46 -4.12 -38.33
N PHE A 302 5.36 -4.67 -39.14
CA PHE A 302 6.80 -4.54 -38.99
C PHE A 302 7.36 -3.92 -40.25
N VAL A 303 8.41 -3.11 -40.13
CA VAL A 303 9.18 -2.64 -41.29
C VAL A 303 10.01 -3.80 -41.81
N THR A 304 9.77 -4.24 -43.04
CA THR A 304 10.59 -5.26 -43.69
C THR A 304 11.24 -4.73 -44.96
N ILE A 305 12.54 -4.98 -45.12
CA ILE A 305 13.34 -4.43 -46.21
C ILE A 305 14.11 -5.56 -46.88
N PRO A 306 13.84 -5.86 -48.16
CA PRO A 306 14.66 -6.76 -48.94
C PRO A 306 16.05 -6.15 -49.17
N PHE A 307 17.08 -6.99 -49.18
CA PHE A 307 18.44 -6.57 -49.50
C PHE A 307 19.06 -7.49 -50.55
N ASN A 308 20.05 -6.94 -51.26
CA ASN A 308 20.89 -7.66 -52.19
C ASN A 308 22.36 -7.37 -51.90
N VAL A 309 23.23 -8.37 -52.08
CA VAL A 309 24.68 -8.24 -51.95
C VAL A 309 25.39 -9.22 -52.88
N LEU A 310 26.59 -8.88 -53.32
CA LEU A 310 27.39 -9.72 -54.22
C LEU A 310 28.57 -10.33 -53.46
N ASP A 311 28.76 -11.63 -53.57
CA ASP A 311 29.95 -12.30 -53.01
C ASP A 311 31.12 -12.20 -54.00
N ALA A 312 32.11 -11.37 -53.69
CA ALA A 312 33.31 -11.22 -54.50
C ALA A 312 34.36 -12.31 -54.23
N ASN A 313 34.10 -13.22 -53.29
CA ASN A 313 35.03 -14.30 -52.95
C ASN A 313 34.79 -15.54 -53.84
N SER A 314 35.59 -15.65 -54.91
CA SER A 314 35.53 -16.76 -55.87
C SER A 314 35.87 -18.13 -55.29
N THR A 315 36.40 -18.22 -54.06
CA THR A 315 36.71 -19.51 -53.42
C THR A 315 35.52 -20.10 -52.65
N ARG A 316 34.43 -19.34 -52.45
CA ARG A 316 33.24 -19.82 -51.74
C ARG A 316 32.26 -20.46 -52.70
N ASN A 317 31.72 -21.62 -52.33
CA ASN A 317 30.58 -22.21 -53.02
C ASN A 317 29.26 -21.63 -52.44
N PRO A 318 28.12 -21.78 -53.14
CA PRO A 318 26.85 -21.16 -52.73
C PRO A 318 26.47 -21.41 -51.27
N ASN A 319 26.60 -22.65 -50.80
CA ASN A 319 26.25 -23.03 -49.43
C ASN A 319 27.13 -22.32 -48.39
N ILE A 320 28.44 -22.22 -48.67
CA ILE A 320 29.39 -21.53 -47.79
C ILE A 320 29.09 -20.02 -47.78
N SER A 321 28.81 -19.44 -48.95
CA SER A 321 28.46 -18.02 -49.08
C SER A 321 27.19 -17.68 -48.28
N GLU A 322 26.14 -18.49 -48.40
CA GLU A 322 24.89 -18.30 -47.63
C GLU A 322 25.11 -18.45 -46.13
N ALA A 323 25.79 -19.52 -45.70
CA ALA A 323 26.03 -19.79 -44.28
C ALA A 323 26.90 -18.71 -43.62
N THR A 324 27.92 -18.23 -44.33
CA THR A 324 28.83 -17.18 -43.84
C THR A 324 28.09 -15.85 -43.71
N LEU A 325 27.33 -15.45 -44.74
CA LEU A 325 26.54 -14.22 -44.70
C LEU A 325 25.47 -14.28 -43.61
N LYS A 326 24.78 -15.42 -43.47
CA LYS A 326 23.77 -15.62 -42.43
C LYS A 326 24.36 -15.45 -41.03
N LYS A 327 25.53 -16.03 -40.78
CA LYS A 327 26.22 -15.91 -39.50
C LYS A 327 26.65 -14.46 -39.26
N LEU A 328 27.26 -13.82 -40.25
CA LEU A 328 27.72 -12.43 -40.15
C LEU A 328 26.57 -11.45 -39.86
N LEU A 329 25.44 -11.60 -40.56
CA LEU A 329 24.24 -10.80 -40.30
C LEU A 329 23.68 -11.10 -38.90
N LYS A 330 23.61 -12.36 -38.48
CA LYS A 330 23.12 -12.72 -37.14
C LYS A 330 23.98 -12.07 -36.05
N ASP A 331 25.30 -12.16 -36.16
CA ASP A 331 26.24 -11.64 -35.17
C ASP A 331 26.25 -10.09 -35.18
N THR A 332 26.16 -9.47 -36.35
CA THR A 332 26.16 -7.99 -36.47
C THR A 332 24.86 -7.36 -35.98
N LEU A 333 23.74 -8.07 -36.11
CA LEU A 333 22.42 -7.55 -35.77
C LEU A 333 22.00 -7.84 -34.33
N GLU A 334 22.70 -8.73 -33.62
CA GLU A 334 22.31 -9.26 -32.30
C GLU A 334 21.94 -8.17 -31.28
N ASP A 335 22.69 -7.07 -31.22
CA ASP A 335 22.50 -5.95 -30.29
C ASP A 335 21.62 -4.82 -30.84
N THR A 336 20.94 -5.05 -31.97
CA THR A 336 20.10 -4.06 -32.66
C THR A 336 18.62 -4.45 -32.67
N ASN A 337 17.75 -3.54 -33.11
CA ASN A 337 16.33 -3.81 -33.34
C ASN A 337 16.00 -4.48 -34.70
N TRP A 338 17.00 -4.98 -35.43
CA TRP A 338 16.84 -5.59 -36.76
C TRP A 338 17.15 -7.09 -36.74
N ARG A 339 16.44 -7.92 -37.51
CA ARG A 339 16.78 -9.34 -37.70
C ARG A 339 16.62 -9.77 -39.15
N LEU A 340 17.43 -10.76 -39.53
CA LEU A 340 17.21 -11.53 -40.75
C LEU A 340 15.94 -12.38 -40.59
N MET A 341 15.06 -12.31 -41.57
CA MET A 341 13.82 -13.09 -41.62
C MET A 341 14.08 -14.59 -41.81
N SER A 342 13.08 -15.41 -41.45
CA SER A 342 13.17 -16.88 -41.49
C SER A 342 13.13 -17.46 -42.91
N ASP A 343 12.74 -16.67 -43.91
CA ASP A 343 12.82 -16.99 -45.33
C ASP A 343 14.27 -17.21 -45.82
N GLY A 344 15.24 -16.76 -45.03
CA GLY A 344 16.66 -17.05 -45.20
C GLY A 344 17.33 -16.20 -46.27
N ILE A 345 18.51 -16.65 -46.69
CA ILE A 345 19.29 -16.01 -47.75
C ILE A 345 19.25 -16.92 -48.96
N ARG A 346 19.03 -16.35 -50.14
CA ARG A 346 19.00 -17.08 -51.41
C ARG A 346 20.19 -16.68 -52.26
N TYR A 347 20.94 -17.67 -52.73
CA TYR A 347 22.01 -17.48 -53.69
C TYR A 347 21.53 -17.66 -55.13
N ARG A 348 21.94 -16.76 -56.03
CA ARG A 348 21.80 -16.93 -57.49
C ARG A 348 22.93 -16.21 -58.22
N LEU A 349 23.77 -16.97 -58.92
CA LEU A 349 24.86 -16.44 -59.77
C LEU A 349 25.76 -15.39 -59.06
N GLY A 350 26.11 -15.62 -57.79
CA GLY A 350 26.96 -14.73 -57.01
C GLY A 350 26.21 -13.62 -56.26
N TYR A 351 24.92 -13.43 -56.55
CA TYR A 351 24.04 -12.56 -55.77
C TYR A 351 23.43 -13.33 -54.61
N LEU A 352 23.46 -12.73 -53.43
CA LEU A 352 22.74 -13.16 -52.25
C LEU A 352 21.65 -12.14 -51.94
N SER A 353 20.43 -12.61 -51.75
CA SER A 353 19.29 -11.79 -51.37
C SER A 353 18.59 -12.35 -50.14
N GLY A 354 17.97 -11.47 -49.37
CA GLY A 354 17.22 -11.82 -48.18
C GLY A 354 16.39 -10.64 -47.69
N THR A 355 15.72 -10.82 -46.56
CA THR A 355 14.84 -9.80 -46.00
C THR A 355 15.24 -9.46 -44.56
N LEU A 356 15.40 -8.18 -44.25
CA LEU A 356 15.57 -7.68 -42.90
C LEU A 356 14.23 -7.23 -42.33
N LYS A 357 14.01 -7.46 -41.04
CA LYS A 357 12.81 -7.06 -40.29
C LYS A 357 13.20 -6.19 -39.12
N ALA A 358 12.56 -5.04 -38.97
CA ALA A 358 12.72 -4.13 -37.84
C ALA A 358 11.64 -4.35 -36.79
N TYR A 359 12.02 -4.18 -35.52
CA TYR A 359 11.15 -4.19 -34.35
C TYR A 359 11.15 -2.79 -33.74
N GLU A 360 10.00 -2.14 -33.65
CA GLU A 360 9.90 -0.74 -33.18
C GLU A 360 9.11 -0.62 -31.87
N GLN A 361 8.03 -1.39 -31.74
CA GLN A 361 7.19 -1.38 -30.54
C GLN A 361 7.92 -2.08 -29.37
N GLU A 362 7.69 -1.60 -28.16
CA GLU A 362 8.27 -2.14 -26.94
C GLU A 362 7.92 -3.62 -26.75
N GLU A 363 6.66 -3.98 -26.99
CA GLU A 363 6.18 -5.37 -26.94
C GLU A 363 6.93 -6.29 -27.92
N ASP A 364 7.17 -5.80 -29.14
CA ASP A 364 7.83 -6.55 -30.20
C ASP A 364 9.35 -6.72 -29.90
N LEU A 365 9.99 -5.71 -29.27
CA LEU A 365 11.38 -5.79 -28.80
C LEU A 365 11.54 -6.79 -27.65
N LEU A 366 10.53 -6.95 -26.79
CA LEU A 366 10.51 -7.96 -25.73
C LEU A 366 10.40 -9.37 -26.31
N GLU A 367 9.50 -9.58 -27.28
CA GLU A 367 9.39 -10.86 -27.98
C GLU A 367 10.71 -11.22 -28.69
N LEU A 368 11.40 -10.23 -29.26
CA LEU A 368 12.67 -10.40 -29.97
C LEU A 368 13.78 -10.99 -29.08
N VAL A 369 13.86 -10.60 -27.81
CA VAL A 369 14.90 -11.05 -26.86
C VAL A 369 14.53 -12.35 -26.15
N GLY A 370 13.47 -13.03 -26.61
CA GLY A 370 13.05 -14.32 -26.08
C GLY A 370 12.25 -14.20 -24.78
N ALA A 371 11.68 -13.02 -24.48
CA ALA A 371 10.60 -12.94 -23.49
C ALA A 371 9.44 -13.76 -24.05
N LYS A 372 9.25 -14.99 -23.56
CA LYS A 372 7.93 -15.60 -23.67
C LYS A 372 6.96 -14.68 -22.92
N LYS A 373 5.71 -14.60 -23.35
CA LYS A 373 4.59 -14.11 -22.54
C LYS A 373 4.33 -15.01 -21.31
N GLU A 374 5.38 -15.48 -20.64
CA GLU A 374 5.26 -15.83 -19.24
C GLU A 374 5.18 -14.52 -18.48
N VAL A 375 4.00 -13.88 -18.60
CA VAL A 375 3.47 -13.12 -17.49
C VAL A 375 3.48 -14.12 -16.35
N LYS A 376 4.57 -14.16 -15.58
CA LYS A 376 4.48 -14.58 -14.19
C LYS A 376 3.61 -13.50 -13.58
N THR A 377 2.31 -13.63 -13.77
CA THR A 377 1.33 -12.86 -13.04
C THR A 377 1.72 -13.17 -11.60
N PRO A 378 2.22 -12.20 -10.82
CA PRO A 378 2.23 -12.38 -9.39
C PRO A 378 0.83 -12.90 -9.04
N LYS A 379 0.77 -13.96 -8.22
CA LYS A 379 -0.51 -14.57 -7.84
C LYS A 379 -1.43 -13.43 -7.39
N SER A 380 -2.45 -13.11 -8.19
CA SER A 380 -3.41 -12.08 -7.79
C SER A 380 -4.07 -12.62 -6.54
N ASN A 381 -3.94 -11.88 -5.44
CA ASN A 381 -4.65 -12.22 -4.22
C ASN A 381 -6.10 -11.71 -4.30
N SER A 382 -6.38 -10.77 -5.22
CA SER A 382 -7.71 -10.30 -5.55
C SER A 382 -8.47 -11.31 -6.40
N ASP A 383 -9.75 -11.45 -6.07
CA ASP A 383 -10.71 -12.20 -6.87
C ASP A 383 -10.81 -11.60 -8.28
N SER A 384 -10.87 -12.48 -9.28
CA SER A 384 -11.03 -12.13 -10.70
C SER A 384 -12.19 -11.17 -10.96
N GLU A 385 -13.31 -11.31 -10.23
CA GLU A 385 -14.48 -10.44 -10.35
C GLU A 385 -14.19 -9.05 -9.78
N LYS A 386 -13.59 -8.97 -8.59
CA LYS A 386 -13.16 -7.71 -7.95
C LYS A 386 -12.20 -6.95 -8.84
N ARG A 387 -11.23 -7.64 -9.43
CA ARG A 387 -10.28 -7.04 -10.37
C ARG A 387 -10.98 -6.47 -11.59
N ALA A 388 -11.90 -7.24 -12.20
CA ALA A 388 -12.65 -6.78 -13.37
C ALA A 388 -13.49 -5.53 -13.05
N LYS A 389 -14.13 -5.48 -11.88
CA LYS A 389 -14.93 -4.35 -11.40
C LYS A 389 -14.12 -3.06 -11.31
N TYR A 390 -12.91 -3.12 -10.75
CA TYR A 390 -12.11 -1.93 -10.45
C TYR A 390 -11.00 -1.61 -11.47
N MET A 391 -10.80 -2.44 -12.49
CA MET A 391 -9.70 -2.25 -13.45
C MET A 391 -9.71 -0.87 -14.12
N SER A 392 -10.89 -0.29 -14.38
CA SER A 392 -11.04 1.05 -14.97
C SER A 392 -11.09 2.19 -13.95
N HIS A 393 -11.00 1.90 -12.65
CA HIS A 393 -11.08 2.89 -11.60
C HIS A 393 -9.86 3.83 -11.61
N ASN A 394 -10.06 5.12 -11.35
CA ASN A 394 -9.01 6.14 -11.42
C ASN A 394 -7.82 5.82 -10.51
N LEU A 395 -8.06 5.31 -9.29
CA LEU A 395 -6.99 4.91 -8.37
C LEU A 395 -6.14 3.76 -8.94
N VAL A 396 -6.77 2.81 -9.65
CA VAL A 396 -6.08 1.68 -10.26
C VAL A 396 -5.26 2.14 -11.47
N GLN A 397 -5.80 3.07 -12.28
CA GLN A 397 -5.04 3.68 -13.38
C GLN A 397 -3.85 4.51 -12.87
N LEU A 398 -4.02 5.25 -11.78
CA LEU A 398 -2.92 5.98 -11.15
C LEU A 398 -1.85 5.02 -10.61
N ALA A 399 -2.26 3.92 -10.00
CA ALA A 399 -1.35 2.89 -9.50
C ALA A 399 -0.58 2.21 -10.65
N ARG A 400 -1.23 1.92 -11.78
CA ARG A 400 -0.59 1.45 -13.02
C ARG A 400 0.50 2.40 -13.49
N MET A 401 0.16 3.69 -13.65
CA MET A 401 1.13 4.71 -14.08
C MET A 401 2.29 4.85 -13.10
N SER A 402 2.02 4.75 -11.80
CA SER A 402 3.05 4.82 -10.75
C SER A 402 3.99 3.61 -10.80
N GLY A 403 3.44 2.40 -11.03
CA GLY A 403 4.22 1.18 -11.20
C GLY A 403 5.11 1.23 -12.44
N GLU A 404 4.58 1.76 -13.55
CA GLU A 404 5.34 2.02 -14.77
C GLU A 404 6.51 2.98 -14.50
N PHE A 405 6.23 4.12 -13.87
CA PHE A 405 7.24 5.13 -13.55
C PHE A 405 8.36 4.58 -12.66
N ASP A 406 7.99 3.89 -11.57
CA ASP A 406 8.95 3.31 -10.63
C ASP A 406 9.79 2.20 -11.27
N GLY A 407 9.18 1.37 -12.14
CA GLY A 407 9.89 0.35 -12.90
C GLY A 407 10.92 0.94 -13.88
N ILE A 408 10.54 2.01 -14.61
CA ILE A 408 11.46 2.77 -15.47
C ILE A 408 12.60 3.36 -14.63
N GLU A 409 12.29 3.98 -13.50
CA GLU A 409 13.29 4.59 -12.62
C GLU A 409 14.25 3.54 -12.04
N ALA A 410 13.76 2.37 -11.62
CA ALA A 410 14.58 1.26 -11.15
C ALA A 410 15.55 0.76 -12.23
N THR A 411 15.07 0.65 -13.47
CA THR A 411 15.91 0.28 -14.62
C THR A 411 17.01 1.31 -14.89
N ARG A 412 16.66 2.60 -14.82
CA ARG A 412 17.63 3.69 -14.96
C ARG A 412 18.66 3.70 -13.84
N LYS A 413 18.25 3.45 -12.59
CA LYS A 413 19.15 3.32 -11.43
C LYS A 413 20.15 2.19 -11.61
N ARG A 414 19.73 1.02 -12.10
CA ARG A 414 20.63 -0.10 -12.44
C ARG A 414 21.65 0.27 -13.52
N ARG A 415 21.23 1.04 -14.54
CA ARG A 415 22.14 1.48 -15.61
C ARG A 415 23.29 2.38 -15.09
N LEU A 416 23.07 3.12 -14.00
CA LEU A 416 24.12 3.93 -13.36
C LEU A 416 25.29 3.12 -12.80
N GLU A 417 25.11 1.82 -12.53
CA GLU A 417 26.22 0.95 -12.12
C GLU A 417 27.30 0.87 -13.21
N LYS A 418 26.89 0.97 -14.48
CA LYS A 418 27.80 0.99 -15.65
C LYS A 418 28.13 2.41 -16.10
N GLU A 419 27.19 3.34 -15.96
CA GLU A 419 27.30 4.73 -16.39
C GLU A 419 27.10 5.69 -15.19
N PRO A 420 28.06 5.79 -14.26
CA PRO A 420 27.88 6.51 -12.99
C PRO A 420 27.68 8.03 -13.14
N GLU A 421 28.13 8.62 -14.26
CA GLU A 421 27.91 10.04 -14.58
C GLU A 421 26.50 10.34 -15.12
N GLY A 422 25.69 9.30 -15.39
CA GLY A 422 24.42 9.38 -16.10
C GLY A 422 24.52 9.02 -17.57
N PHE A 423 23.40 9.17 -18.29
CA PHE A 423 23.28 8.78 -19.68
C PHE A 423 22.17 9.57 -20.40
N TYR A 424 22.22 9.62 -21.73
CA TYR A 424 21.08 10.09 -22.52
C TYR A 424 19.96 9.05 -22.51
N LEU A 425 18.72 9.50 -22.32
CA LEU A 425 17.58 8.59 -22.23
C LEU A 425 17.38 7.77 -23.50
N ASP A 426 17.51 8.42 -24.67
CA ASP A 426 17.40 7.82 -26.02
C ASP A 426 16.27 6.79 -26.19
N ASP A 427 15.16 7.00 -25.48
CA ASP A 427 14.03 6.08 -25.40
C ASP A 427 13.00 6.32 -26.52
N GLY A 428 13.28 7.27 -27.41
CA GLY A 428 12.36 7.73 -28.45
C GLY A 428 11.13 8.46 -27.89
N LYS A 429 11.08 8.71 -26.57
CA LYS A 429 9.97 9.38 -25.89
C LYS A 429 10.30 10.88 -25.67
N GLY A 430 9.28 11.66 -25.33
CA GLY A 430 9.36 13.09 -25.09
C GLY A 430 8.08 13.84 -25.46
N PRO A 431 7.99 15.15 -25.19
CA PRO A 431 9.06 16.01 -24.67
C PRO A 431 9.27 15.89 -23.15
N TYR A 432 10.53 15.86 -22.72
CA TYR A 432 10.95 16.01 -21.33
C TYR A 432 11.31 17.46 -21.03
N THR A 433 11.14 17.86 -19.77
CA THR A 433 11.51 19.20 -19.30
C THR A 433 12.90 19.15 -18.67
N CYS A 434 13.80 20.05 -19.09
CA CYS A 434 15.09 20.19 -18.43
C CYS A 434 14.91 20.80 -17.03
N GLY A 435 15.45 20.14 -16.01
CA GLY A 435 15.40 20.58 -14.62
C GLY A 435 16.22 21.83 -14.30
N ILE A 436 16.99 22.38 -15.25
CA ILE A 436 17.72 23.64 -15.09
C ILE A 436 17.01 24.75 -15.87
N CYS A 437 17.01 24.70 -17.20
CA CYS A 437 16.45 25.79 -18.01
C CYS A 437 14.93 25.73 -18.19
N GLY A 438 14.29 24.58 -17.92
CA GLY A 438 12.85 24.39 -18.12
C GLY A 438 12.40 24.23 -19.57
N GLU A 439 13.33 24.17 -20.53
CA GLU A 439 13.00 23.94 -21.94
C GLU A 439 12.70 22.47 -22.22
N TYR A 440 11.94 22.22 -23.29
CA TYR A 440 11.44 20.90 -23.69
C TYR A 440 12.35 20.24 -24.73
N TYR A 441 12.72 18.98 -24.51
CA TYR A 441 13.59 18.21 -25.41
C TYR A 441 13.16 16.74 -25.48
N TYR A 442 13.50 16.06 -26.57
CA TYR A 442 13.32 14.61 -26.70
C TYR A 442 14.41 13.83 -25.94
N GLY A 443 14.16 12.56 -25.62
CA GLY A 443 15.05 11.72 -24.80
C GLY A 443 16.51 11.65 -25.26
N LYS A 444 16.75 11.69 -26.58
CA LYS A 444 18.11 11.71 -27.17
C LYS A 444 18.96 12.94 -26.80
N ASP A 445 18.32 14.03 -26.37
CA ASP A 445 18.95 15.29 -25.99
C ASP A 445 18.80 15.60 -24.50
N ILE A 446 18.34 14.62 -23.71
CA ILE A 446 18.15 14.72 -22.28
C ILE A 446 19.07 13.73 -21.57
N TRP A 447 20.00 14.29 -20.81
CA TRP A 447 20.88 13.60 -19.89
C TRP A 447 20.15 13.33 -18.57
N TRP A 448 20.07 12.07 -18.19
CA TRP A 448 19.45 11.63 -16.94
C TRP A 448 20.51 11.29 -15.90
N THR A 449 20.30 11.75 -14.66
CA THR A 449 21.08 11.39 -13.46
C THR A 449 20.16 11.22 -12.26
N LEU A 450 20.68 10.73 -11.13
CA LEU A 450 19.95 10.74 -9.85
C LEU A 450 19.52 12.15 -9.40
N ASN A 451 20.25 13.18 -9.83
CA ASN A 451 19.99 14.57 -9.43
C ASN A 451 18.98 15.28 -10.34
N GLY A 452 18.59 14.66 -11.46
CA GLY A 452 17.56 15.16 -12.37
C GLY A 452 17.88 15.03 -13.85
N LEU A 453 17.03 15.67 -14.65
CA LEU A 453 17.05 15.71 -16.11
C LEU A 453 17.73 16.99 -16.61
N TRP A 454 18.78 16.89 -17.42
CA TRP A 454 19.47 18.04 -18.00
C TRP A 454 19.45 17.96 -19.52
N CYS A 455 19.11 19.04 -20.21
CA CYS A 455 19.27 19.06 -21.66
C CYS A 455 20.76 19.03 -22.04
N ARG A 456 21.06 18.64 -23.28
CA ARG A 456 22.41 18.59 -23.83
C ARG A 456 23.21 19.88 -23.58
N ASP A 457 22.61 21.05 -23.78
CA ASP A 457 23.28 22.33 -23.57
C ASP A 457 23.59 22.58 -22.08
N CYS A 458 22.63 22.36 -21.18
CA CYS A 458 22.85 22.49 -19.74
C CYS A 458 23.94 21.53 -19.25
N TRP A 459 23.95 20.29 -19.76
CA TRP A 459 24.96 19.31 -19.42
C TRP A 459 26.36 19.71 -19.90
N ASN A 460 26.50 20.26 -21.10
CA ASN A 460 27.78 20.79 -21.59
C ASN A 460 28.31 21.92 -20.70
N ASN A 461 27.44 22.84 -20.28
CA ASN A 461 27.83 23.93 -19.37
C ASN A 461 28.29 23.40 -17.99
N ILE A 462 27.75 22.27 -17.53
CA ILE A 462 28.24 21.58 -16.32
C ILE A 462 29.63 20.99 -16.58
N LYS A 463 29.82 20.27 -17.69
CA LYS A 463 31.12 19.67 -18.05
C LYS A 463 32.23 20.71 -18.25
N GLU A 464 31.88 21.86 -18.81
CA GLU A 464 32.81 22.99 -19.00
C GLU A 464 33.08 23.77 -17.70
N GLY A 465 32.42 23.42 -16.58
CA GLY A 465 32.59 24.10 -15.29
C GLY A 465 31.92 25.47 -15.21
N VAL A 466 31.07 25.82 -16.18
CA VAL A 466 30.29 27.08 -16.16
C VAL A 466 29.33 27.06 -14.98
N ILE A 467 28.71 25.93 -14.66
CA ILE A 467 27.92 25.74 -13.44
C ILE A 467 28.26 24.39 -12.79
N PRO A 468 28.16 24.26 -11.46
CA PRO A 468 28.22 22.94 -10.82
C PRO A 468 26.95 22.13 -11.17
N PRO A 469 26.93 20.81 -10.92
CA PRO A 469 25.69 20.04 -10.97
C PRO A 469 24.63 20.66 -10.06
N LEU A 470 23.46 20.95 -10.63
CA LEU A 470 22.37 21.63 -9.94
C LEU A 470 21.21 20.67 -9.68
N LYS A 471 20.56 20.85 -8.54
CA LYS A 471 19.26 20.24 -8.25
C LYS A 471 18.20 20.80 -9.17
N HIS A 472 17.10 20.05 -9.33
CA HIS A 472 15.94 20.47 -10.12
C HIS A 472 15.46 21.87 -9.70
N ARG A 473 15.03 22.70 -10.66
CA ARG A 473 14.55 24.08 -10.46
C ARG A 473 13.32 24.21 -9.55
N HIS A 474 12.66 23.10 -9.26
CA HIS A 474 11.49 23.01 -8.37
C HIS A 474 11.83 22.36 -7.02
N ASP A 475 13.12 22.06 -6.76
CA ASP A 475 13.56 21.61 -5.45
C ASP A 475 13.69 22.84 -4.53
N ASP A 476 12.93 22.85 -3.44
CA ASP A 476 12.94 23.90 -2.41
C ASP A 476 14.29 24.01 -1.68
N LYS A 477 15.13 22.97 -1.77
CA LYS A 477 16.52 22.96 -1.27
C LYS A 477 17.54 23.27 -2.37
N SER A 478 17.11 23.90 -3.46
CA SER A 478 18.00 24.33 -4.55
C SER A 478 19.05 25.32 -4.03
N ASN A 479 20.31 25.07 -4.40
CA ASN A 479 21.47 25.90 -4.09
C ASN A 479 21.65 27.05 -5.10
N TRP A 480 20.62 27.34 -5.89
CA TRP A 480 20.62 28.31 -6.98
C TRP A 480 19.23 28.89 -7.17
N PHE A 481 19.14 30.03 -7.84
CA PHE A 481 17.88 30.66 -8.17
C PHE A 481 17.91 31.25 -9.59
N GLU A 482 16.74 31.30 -10.21
CA GLU A 482 16.55 31.80 -11.55
C GLU A 482 16.13 33.28 -11.58
N ARG A 483 16.22 33.90 -12.76
CA ARG A 483 15.83 35.31 -12.97
C ARG A 483 14.41 35.62 -12.51
N LEU A 484 13.46 34.69 -12.70
CA LEU A 484 12.08 34.87 -12.25
C LEU A 484 12.00 34.98 -10.72
N GLN A 485 12.73 34.14 -10.00
CA GLN A 485 12.77 34.13 -8.53
C GLN A 485 13.38 35.42 -7.96
N ILE A 486 14.31 36.07 -8.65
CA ILE A 486 14.83 37.39 -8.26
C ILE A 486 13.70 38.43 -8.20
N THR A 487 12.75 38.36 -9.13
CA THR A 487 11.62 39.29 -9.17
C THR A 487 10.54 38.86 -8.18
N SER A 488 10.11 37.59 -8.23
CA SER A 488 8.98 37.09 -7.43
C SER A 488 9.30 36.95 -5.95
N ASN A 489 10.51 36.48 -5.63
CA ASN A 489 10.87 36.14 -4.25
C ASN A 489 11.65 37.27 -3.58
N HIS A 490 12.37 38.10 -4.32
CA HIS A 490 13.22 39.15 -3.74
C HIS A 490 12.74 40.57 -4.08
N GLY A 491 11.63 40.70 -4.83
CA GLY A 491 11.00 41.98 -5.16
C GLY A 491 11.85 42.91 -6.00
N VAL A 492 12.85 42.38 -6.71
CA VAL A 492 13.75 43.19 -7.53
C VAL A 492 13.12 43.39 -8.91
N HIS A 493 12.89 44.65 -9.28
CA HIS A 493 12.31 44.97 -10.58
C HIS A 493 13.22 44.46 -11.73
N PRO A 494 12.66 43.90 -12.83
CA PRO A 494 13.44 43.30 -13.92
C PRO A 494 14.50 44.21 -14.57
N SER A 495 14.26 45.53 -14.59
CA SER A 495 15.22 46.53 -15.10
C SER A 495 16.43 46.71 -14.18
N SER A 496 16.24 46.56 -12.86
CA SER A 496 17.30 46.67 -11.85
C SER A 496 18.26 45.48 -11.90
N ILE A 497 17.81 44.30 -12.34
CA ILE A 497 18.65 43.09 -12.42
C ILE A 497 19.91 43.34 -13.27
N LYS A 498 19.79 43.99 -14.43
CA LYS A 498 20.95 44.31 -15.28
C LYS A 498 21.91 45.29 -14.60
N LYS A 499 21.37 46.26 -13.85
CA LYS A 499 22.18 47.23 -13.09
C LYS A 499 22.95 46.53 -11.97
N LEU A 500 22.28 45.69 -11.18
CA LEU A 500 22.88 44.93 -10.08
C LEU A 500 23.98 43.96 -10.56
N ARG A 501 23.82 43.35 -11.74
CA ARG A 501 24.90 42.55 -12.36
C ARG A 501 26.11 43.41 -12.74
N ARG A 502 25.90 44.60 -13.32
CA ARG A 502 27.01 45.52 -13.68
C ARG A 502 27.75 46.07 -12.47
N GLU A 503 27.03 46.30 -11.37
CA GLU A 503 27.60 46.77 -10.10
C GLU A 503 28.30 45.65 -9.32
N GLY A 504 28.27 44.40 -9.82
CA GLY A 504 28.89 43.25 -9.16
C GLY A 504 28.13 42.73 -7.93
N LEU A 505 27.00 43.32 -7.57
CA LEU A 505 26.21 42.90 -6.40
C LEU A 505 25.43 41.61 -6.67
N LEU A 506 25.06 41.33 -7.92
CA LEU A 506 24.38 40.10 -8.35
C LEU A 506 25.27 39.32 -9.34
N HIS A 507 25.68 38.12 -8.96
CA HIS A 507 26.48 37.22 -9.77
C HIS A 507 25.59 36.21 -10.49
N GLY A 508 25.51 36.34 -11.82
CA GLY A 508 24.80 35.39 -12.68
C GLY A 508 25.76 34.72 -13.66
N ARG A 509 25.65 33.40 -13.76
CA ARG A 509 26.38 32.55 -14.71
C ARG A 509 25.53 32.33 -15.95
N ASP A 510 26.00 32.82 -17.09
CA ASP A 510 25.29 32.75 -18.37
C ASP A 510 25.58 31.42 -19.06
N LEU A 511 24.53 30.62 -19.27
CA LEU A 511 24.59 29.34 -19.95
C LEU A 511 24.52 29.55 -21.46
N LYS A 512 25.43 28.90 -22.19
CA LYS A 512 25.56 29.05 -23.63
C LYS A 512 25.16 27.79 -24.38
N ARG A 513 24.54 27.96 -25.55
CA ARG A 513 24.37 26.88 -26.52
C ARG A 513 25.68 26.63 -27.27
N LYS A 514 25.72 25.56 -28.08
CA LYS A 514 26.88 25.23 -28.92
C LYS A 514 27.30 26.34 -29.90
N ASP A 515 26.37 27.18 -30.34
CA ASP A 515 26.63 28.33 -31.22
C ASP A 515 27.14 29.57 -30.45
N GLY A 516 27.32 29.46 -29.13
CA GLY A 516 27.78 30.54 -28.25
C GLY A 516 26.67 31.47 -27.77
N THR A 517 25.41 31.30 -28.20
CA THR A 517 24.29 32.13 -27.76
C THR A 517 23.94 31.87 -26.31
N VAL A 518 23.74 32.94 -25.54
CA VAL A 518 23.28 32.83 -24.15
C VAL A 518 21.76 32.61 -24.16
N TYR A 519 21.32 31.47 -23.63
CA TYR A 519 19.90 31.10 -23.59
C TYR A 519 19.31 31.18 -22.17
N TYR A 520 20.13 31.07 -21.13
CA TYR A 520 19.66 31.04 -19.75
C TYR A 520 20.72 31.58 -18.78
N THR A 521 20.29 32.11 -17.62
CA THR A 521 21.20 32.61 -16.59
C THR A 521 20.83 32.04 -15.23
N VAL A 522 21.80 31.45 -14.55
CA VAL A 522 21.66 30.88 -13.21
C VAL A 522 22.41 31.76 -12.19
N SER A 523 21.84 31.97 -11.02
CA SER A 523 22.54 32.64 -9.90
C SER A 523 22.74 31.65 -8.76
N LEU A 524 23.99 31.38 -8.38
CA LEU A 524 24.30 30.44 -7.30
C LEU A 524 24.13 31.12 -5.94
N VAL A 525 23.52 30.44 -4.97
CA VAL A 525 23.32 31.00 -3.62
C VAL A 525 24.65 31.32 -2.95
N SER A 526 25.66 30.44 -3.10
CA SER A 526 27.00 30.64 -2.54
C SER A 526 27.69 31.92 -3.03
N GLU A 527 27.44 32.32 -4.27
CA GLU A 527 28.05 33.51 -4.91
C GLU A 527 27.26 34.79 -4.62
N ASN A 528 26.03 34.68 -4.14
CA ASN A 528 25.09 35.80 -4.03
C ASN A 528 24.68 36.09 -2.58
N GLN A 529 25.53 35.76 -1.61
CA GLN A 529 25.23 35.95 -0.18
C GLN A 529 24.97 37.43 0.17
N GLU A 530 25.72 38.36 -0.42
CA GLU A 530 25.53 39.80 -0.19
C GLU A 530 24.21 40.31 -0.79
N PHE A 531 23.88 39.87 -2.02
CA PHE A 531 22.59 40.13 -2.64
C PHE A 531 21.43 39.65 -1.75
N LEU A 532 21.50 38.41 -1.27
CA LEU A 532 20.44 37.79 -0.46
C LEU A 532 20.26 38.49 0.90
N LYS A 533 21.32 39.06 1.47
CA LYS A 533 21.22 39.89 2.69
C LYS A 533 20.51 41.22 2.42
N LYS A 534 20.81 41.86 1.29
CA LYS A 534 20.23 43.17 0.92
C LYS A 534 18.81 43.06 0.38
N TYR A 535 18.50 41.95 -0.29
CA TYR A 535 17.20 41.62 -0.85
C TYR A 535 16.73 40.29 -0.27
N PRO A 536 16.29 40.25 1.00
CA PRO A 536 15.80 39.02 1.62
C PRO A 536 14.55 38.51 0.91
N LYS A 537 14.31 37.20 1.03
CA LYS A 537 13.12 36.55 0.46
C LYS A 537 11.87 37.21 1.07
N GLN A 538 11.06 37.85 0.24
CA GLN A 538 9.76 38.38 0.62
C GLN A 538 8.89 37.19 1.03
N LYS A 539 8.21 37.30 2.18
CA LYS A 539 7.16 36.36 2.56
C LYS A 539 6.12 36.34 1.44
N SER A 540 5.74 35.17 0.97
CA SER A 540 4.75 35.05 -0.12
C SER A 540 3.50 35.84 0.27
N LYS A 541 3.09 36.77 -0.59
CA LYS A 541 1.78 37.46 -0.47
C LYS A 541 0.63 36.59 -0.97
N ILE A 542 0.91 35.36 -1.41
CA ILE A 542 -0.10 34.40 -1.82
C ILE A 542 -0.73 33.85 -0.54
N GLN A 543 -1.82 34.48 -0.12
CA GLN A 543 -2.82 33.84 0.73
C GLN A 543 -3.59 32.86 -0.16
N MET A 544 -3.47 31.57 0.14
CA MET A 544 -4.24 30.56 -0.59
C MET A 544 -5.62 30.51 0.06
N SER A 545 -6.62 31.15 -0.54
CA SER A 545 -7.99 31.09 -0.03
C SER A 545 -8.69 29.84 -0.55
N ILE A 546 -8.87 28.82 0.28
CA ILE A 546 -9.68 27.63 -0.05
C ILE A 546 -11.09 27.85 0.52
N ALA A 547 -12.13 27.50 -0.24
CA ALA A 547 -13.47 27.43 0.31
C ALA A 547 -13.65 26.10 1.07
N ASP A 548 -14.08 26.14 2.33
CA ASP A 548 -14.50 24.92 3.03
C ASP A 548 -15.78 24.35 2.38
N SER A 549 -16.20 23.17 2.84
CA SER A 549 -17.44 22.51 2.38
C SER A 549 -18.72 23.31 2.63
N LYS A 550 -18.63 24.45 3.32
CA LYS A 550 -19.71 25.40 3.59
C LYS A 550 -19.53 26.73 2.84
N GLY A 551 -18.53 26.85 1.96
CA GLY A 551 -18.25 28.04 1.15
C GLY A 551 -17.47 29.14 1.86
N ASN A 552 -16.99 28.92 3.09
CA ASN A 552 -16.21 29.92 3.82
C ASN A 552 -14.77 29.96 3.31
N LYS A 553 -14.26 31.16 3.03
CA LYS A 553 -12.86 31.35 2.61
C LYS A 553 -11.91 31.16 3.79
N ILE A 554 -11.15 30.08 3.77
CA ILE A 554 -10.02 29.82 4.64
C ILE A 554 -8.77 30.33 3.93
N ASN A 555 -8.14 31.37 4.46
CA ASN A 555 -6.87 31.88 3.94
C ASN A 555 -5.73 31.12 4.60
N LEU A 556 -4.96 30.36 3.81
CA LEU A 556 -3.70 29.72 4.20
C LEU A 556 -2.52 30.66 3.91
#